data_AF-A0A2E0QUC4-F1
#
_entry.id   AF-A0A2E0QUC4-F1
#
_cell.length_a   1.000
_cell.length_b   1.000
_cell.length_c   1.000
_cell.angle_alpha   90.00
_cell.angle_beta   90.00
_cell.angle_gamma   90.00
#
_symmetry.space_group_name_H-M   'P 1'
#
loop_
_entity.id
_entity.type
_entity.pdbx_description
1 polymer ?
#
loop_
_entity_poly.entity_id
_entity_poly.type
_entity_poly.pdbx_seq_one_letter_code
_entity_poly.pdbx_strand_id
1 'polypeptide(L)'
;MKIRDSALLLLALLPVHADYASCDEEVFPGVVCNNAVGDASRSGAFWLWRSLELPFDLGDGKGFDLVWHFGTDGYFGSESCLGYNSFFPLFDSNVVLLDEARARVHLPDGSVIYIYPEDIDAGVWKSRNFAWKANVDGDSIVLCRDNVCLHYTQGRLRKIESGDEAINWEFTRDGVELVSSVRGCLLKAKFADSDGAALMRELEVSSGPWAGEVVEFSYSDRPVFAEVNGHPIISELVSSLSLIGDSSGNIVQLEISQSEDGTEQLRCINEWAHGNNSEQVWHWDLASGKLLKDGLSVYKDAHLTADPDSEGIERIFADGSMQAYYWNRDTCLLTEAHRDGTLTQKVFVGTVGKSYMKMRSFEETMLVGERSEMRRKIRYYYDTEGNVLRKVQQD
;
A
#
# COMPACT_ATOMS: atom_id res chain seq x y z
N MET A 1 4.75 -31.70 -44.03
CA MET A 1 6.15 -32.20 -43.91
C MET A 1 7.06 -31.00 -44.08
N LYS A 2 7.63 -30.33 -43.08
CA LYS A 2 8.24 -30.66 -41.76
C LYS A 2 7.61 -29.72 -40.71
N ILE A 3 7.20 -30.04 -39.47
CA ILE A 3 7.69 -30.89 -38.36
C ILE A 3 9.13 -30.62 -37.93
N ARG A 4 9.25 -29.82 -36.86
CA ARG A 4 10.24 -29.82 -35.77
C ARG A 4 9.58 -28.99 -34.65
N ASP A 5 8.83 -29.59 -33.73
CA ASP A 5 9.27 -30.26 -32.49
C ASP A 5 10.30 -29.41 -31.73
N SER A 6 9.91 -28.65 -30.70
CA SER A 6 9.46 -29.07 -29.35
C SER A 6 10.64 -29.46 -28.46
N ALA A 7 10.78 -28.71 -27.35
CA ALA A 7 11.37 -29.05 -26.05
C ALA A 7 12.34 -27.96 -25.56
N LEU A 8 12.37 -27.53 -24.30
CA LEU A 8 11.51 -27.68 -23.12
C LEU A 8 12.31 -26.97 -22.00
N LEU A 9 11.59 -26.46 -20.98
CA LEU A 9 12.05 -26.42 -19.58
C LEU A 9 13.21 -25.49 -19.19
N LEU A 10 12.86 -24.30 -18.67
CA LEU A 10 13.44 -23.72 -17.44
C LEU A 10 12.70 -22.41 -17.06
N LEU A 11 11.39 -22.53 -16.83
CA LEU A 11 10.59 -21.56 -16.08
C LEU A 11 10.22 -22.23 -14.76
N ALA A 12 11.23 -22.44 -13.93
CA ALA A 12 11.08 -22.91 -12.57
C ALA A 12 11.48 -21.75 -11.66
N LEU A 13 10.53 -21.30 -10.83
CA LEU A 13 10.76 -20.55 -9.60
C LEU A 13 11.46 -19.20 -9.79
N LEU A 14 10.72 -18.21 -10.29
CA LEU A 14 10.99 -16.82 -9.95
C LEU A 14 10.25 -16.52 -8.64
N PRO A 15 10.92 -16.45 -7.48
CA PRO A 15 10.38 -15.72 -6.35
C PRO A 15 10.29 -14.26 -6.81
N VAL A 16 9.07 -13.74 -6.90
CA VAL A 16 8.83 -12.29 -7.00
C VAL A 16 9.48 -11.66 -5.77
N HIS A 17 10.72 -11.21 -5.92
CA HIS A 17 11.44 -10.45 -4.92
C HIS A 17 10.81 -9.07 -4.89
N ALA A 18 9.79 -8.98 -4.04
CA ALA A 18 9.56 -7.93 -3.06
C ALA A 18 10.82 -7.09 -2.74
N ASP A 19 11.23 -6.18 -3.62
CA ASP A 19 12.15 -5.07 -3.34
C ASP A 19 11.43 -4.05 -2.44
N TYR A 20 11.19 -4.42 -1.18
CA TYR A 20 10.72 -3.50 -0.14
C TYR A 20 11.94 -2.82 0.48
N ALA A 21 12.35 -1.72 -0.14
CA ALA A 21 12.85 -0.49 0.49
C ALA A 21 13.77 0.28 -0.45
N SER A 22 13.16 1.18 -1.20
CA SER A 22 13.66 2.54 -1.40
C SER A 22 12.54 3.38 -1.96
N CYS A 23 12.00 4.28 -1.13
CA CYS A 23 11.28 5.45 -1.60
C CYS A 23 12.30 6.37 -2.29
N ASP A 24 12.71 6.02 -3.51
CA ASP A 24 13.21 7.01 -4.46
C ASP A 24 11.97 7.70 -5.03
N GLU A 25 11.58 8.78 -4.34
CA GLU A 25 10.50 9.68 -4.73
C GLU A 25 10.88 10.50 -5.97
N GLU A 26 10.85 9.88 -7.15
CA GLU A 26 10.80 10.64 -8.41
C GLU A 26 9.69 10.06 -9.32
N VAL A 27 8.61 10.84 -9.48
CA VAL A 27 7.60 10.76 -10.55
C VAL A 27 6.78 9.46 -10.64
N PHE A 28 5.52 9.47 -10.16
CA PHE A 28 4.50 8.41 -10.33
C PHE A 28 4.96 7.16 -11.13
N PRO A 29 5.51 6.13 -10.46
CA PRO A 29 5.60 4.80 -11.03
C PRO A 29 5.01 3.78 -10.04
N GLY A 30 3.84 3.23 -10.36
CA GLY A 30 3.30 1.96 -9.82
C GLY A 30 3.51 1.65 -8.32
N VAL A 31 2.45 1.86 -7.53
CA VAL A 31 2.22 1.27 -6.19
C VAL A 31 3.37 1.44 -5.19
N VAL A 32 3.40 2.59 -4.51
CA VAL A 32 4.17 2.75 -3.27
C VAL A 32 3.43 1.99 -2.15
N CYS A 33 3.65 0.67 -2.09
CA CYS A 33 3.14 -0.20 -1.03
C CYS A 33 3.74 0.22 0.32
N ASN A 34 2.88 0.67 1.24
CA ASN A 34 3.23 1.13 2.59
C ASN A 34 3.61 0.00 3.58
N ASN A 35 3.90 -1.21 3.07
CA ASN A 35 4.27 -2.32 3.93
C ASN A 35 5.70 -2.09 4.44
N ALA A 36 5.89 -2.28 5.74
CA ALA A 36 7.18 -2.14 6.39
C ALA A 36 8.09 -3.34 6.09
N VAL A 37 7.52 -4.55 6.15
CA VAL A 37 8.17 -5.82 5.78
C VAL A 37 7.12 -6.77 5.23
N GLY A 38 7.38 -7.39 4.07
CA GLY A 38 6.44 -8.33 3.44
C GLY A 38 5.03 -7.75 3.28
N ASP A 39 4.03 -8.44 3.85
CA ASP A 39 2.63 -8.02 3.84
C ASP A 39 2.19 -7.28 5.12
N ALA A 40 3.14 -6.91 5.99
CA ALA A 40 2.87 -6.21 7.25
C ALA A 40 3.14 -4.71 7.12
N SER A 41 2.21 -3.89 7.62
CA SER A 41 2.37 -2.45 7.81
C SER A 41 3.38 -2.13 8.92
N ARG A 42 3.66 -0.84 9.14
CA ARG A 42 4.54 -0.43 10.25
C ARG A 42 3.99 -0.89 11.60
N SER A 43 2.69 -0.81 11.86
CA SER A 43 2.10 -1.30 13.11
C SER A 43 2.00 -2.83 13.21
N GLY A 44 2.48 -3.56 12.19
CA GLY A 44 2.35 -5.01 12.06
C GLY A 44 1.01 -5.45 11.48
N ALA A 45 0.09 -4.54 11.12
CA ALA A 45 -1.20 -4.91 10.54
C ALA A 45 -1.03 -5.56 9.16
N PHE A 46 -1.86 -6.53 8.82
CA PHE A 46 -1.86 -7.18 7.51
C PHE A 46 -2.43 -6.27 6.42
N TRP A 47 -1.61 -5.96 5.41
CA TRP A 47 -1.90 -5.10 4.25
C TRP A 47 -1.59 -5.84 2.93
N LEU A 48 -2.62 -6.21 2.19
CA LEU A 48 -2.54 -6.83 0.88
C LEU A 48 -2.85 -5.81 -0.21
N TRP A 49 -1.90 -5.58 -1.11
CA TRP A 49 -2.07 -4.74 -2.30
C TRP A 49 -2.06 -5.60 -3.56
N ARG A 50 -2.98 -5.31 -4.49
CA ARG A 50 -3.07 -6.00 -5.78
C ARG A 50 -3.46 -5.03 -6.89
N SER A 51 -2.76 -5.13 -8.01
CA SER A 51 -3.07 -4.44 -9.25
C SER A 51 -4.18 -5.18 -9.98
N LEU A 52 -5.05 -4.43 -10.66
CA LEU A 52 -5.99 -4.96 -11.65
C LEU A 52 -5.34 -5.12 -13.04
N GLU A 53 -4.05 -4.78 -13.17
CA GLU A 53 -3.29 -4.77 -14.43
C GLU A 53 -3.91 -3.89 -15.52
N LEU A 54 -4.74 -2.92 -15.10
CA LEU A 54 -5.35 -1.90 -15.91
C LEU A 54 -4.70 -0.54 -15.55
N PRO A 55 -3.89 0.05 -16.44
CA PRO A 55 -3.28 1.33 -16.13
C PRO A 55 -4.29 2.46 -16.31
N PHE A 56 -4.21 3.42 -15.41
CA PHE A 56 -4.96 4.66 -15.42
C PHE A 56 -4.07 5.77 -15.97
N ASP A 57 -4.40 6.24 -17.18
CA ASP A 57 -3.66 7.31 -17.85
C ASP A 57 -4.13 8.68 -17.34
N LEU A 58 -3.19 9.45 -16.77
CA LEU A 58 -3.41 10.83 -16.34
C LEU A 58 -3.12 11.86 -17.44
N GLY A 59 -2.62 11.43 -18.60
CA GLY A 59 -2.08 12.28 -19.66
C GLY A 59 -0.57 12.50 -19.55
N ASP A 60 0.05 12.99 -20.63
CA ASP A 60 1.49 13.35 -20.72
C ASP A 60 2.46 12.23 -20.30
N GLY A 61 2.07 10.97 -20.52
CA GLY A 61 2.87 9.80 -20.15
C GLY A 61 2.90 9.52 -18.65
N LYS A 62 2.04 10.16 -17.86
CA LYS A 62 1.83 9.88 -16.44
C LYS A 62 0.65 8.94 -16.28
N GLY A 63 0.79 7.99 -15.38
CA GLY A 63 -0.29 7.08 -15.03
C GLY A 63 0.09 6.20 -13.87
N PHE A 64 -0.87 5.42 -13.39
CA PHE A 64 -0.63 4.42 -12.36
C PHE A 64 -1.59 3.25 -12.55
N ASP A 65 -1.24 2.08 -12.05
CA ASP A 65 -2.14 0.94 -12.10
C ASP A 65 -3.34 1.16 -11.17
N LEU A 66 -4.51 0.72 -11.63
CA LEU A 66 -5.66 0.57 -10.75
C LEU A 66 -5.36 -0.53 -9.75
N VAL A 67 -5.35 -0.18 -8.48
CA VAL A 67 -5.08 -1.10 -7.38
C VAL A 67 -6.26 -1.20 -6.45
N TRP A 68 -6.34 -2.32 -5.74
CA TRP A 68 -7.18 -2.47 -4.57
C TRP A 68 -6.34 -2.94 -3.39
N HIS A 69 -6.88 -2.73 -2.20
CA HIS A 69 -6.24 -3.03 -0.94
C HIS A 69 -7.17 -3.83 -0.04
N PHE A 70 -6.60 -4.76 0.72
CA PHE A 70 -7.22 -5.31 1.92
C PHE A 70 -6.32 -5.04 3.12
N GLY A 71 -6.87 -4.44 4.16
CA GLY A 71 -6.18 -4.10 5.40
C GLY A 71 -6.92 -4.60 6.62
N THR A 72 -6.18 -4.98 7.66
CA THR A 72 -6.75 -5.37 8.96
C THR A 72 -6.77 -4.26 9.98
N ASP A 73 -6.07 -3.16 9.71
CA ASP A 73 -6.20 -1.97 10.52
C ASP A 73 -7.32 -1.08 9.98
N GLY A 74 -8.05 -0.44 10.89
CA GLY A 74 -9.13 0.50 10.52
C GLY A 74 -8.64 1.77 9.83
N TYR A 75 -7.43 1.78 9.27
CA TYR A 75 -6.81 2.92 8.60
C TYR A 75 -7.63 3.43 7.42
N PHE A 76 -8.32 2.54 6.70
CA PHE A 76 -9.07 2.88 5.49
C PHE A 76 -10.59 3.07 5.71
N GLY A 77 -11.04 3.08 6.98
CA GLY A 77 -12.44 3.33 7.34
C GLY A 77 -13.38 2.18 6.97
N SER A 78 -14.53 2.10 7.64
CA SER A 78 -15.59 1.11 7.37
C SER A 78 -16.48 1.47 6.16
N GLU A 79 -16.18 2.56 5.44
CA GLU A 79 -17.05 3.19 4.44
C GLU A 79 -16.49 3.15 2.99
N SER A 80 -15.55 2.24 2.71
CA SER A 80 -15.04 2.07 1.34
C SER A 80 -16.12 1.57 0.37
N CYS A 81 -16.00 1.96 -0.89
CA CYS A 81 -16.79 1.39 -1.98
C CYS A 81 -16.58 -0.12 -2.20
N LEU A 82 -15.55 -0.74 -1.59
CA LEU A 82 -15.31 -2.20 -1.60
C LEU A 82 -15.71 -2.89 -0.29
N GLY A 83 -16.37 -2.19 0.63
CA GLY A 83 -16.86 -2.76 1.87
C GLY A 83 -15.79 -2.96 2.93
N TYR A 84 -16.11 -3.74 3.96
CA TYR A 84 -15.28 -3.84 5.16
C TYR A 84 -13.86 -4.34 4.88
N ASN A 85 -12.85 -3.64 5.42
CA ASN A 85 -11.41 -3.91 5.26
C ASN A 85 -10.85 -3.84 3.84
N SER A 86 -11.68 -3.66 2.82
CA SER A 86 -11.25 -3.46 1.45
C SER A 86 -11.28 -1.99 1.08
N PHE A 87 -10.41 -1.57 0.15
CA PHE A 87 -10.28 -0.17 -0.23
C PHE A 87 -9.88 -0.04 -1.70
N PHE A 88 -10.49 0.89 -2.43
CA PHE A 88 -10.13 1.23 -3.80
C PHE A 88 -9.58 2.65 -3.84
N PRO A 89 -8.25 2.86 -3.79
CA PRO A 89 -7.66 4.19 -3.61
C PRO A 89 -8.14 5.26 -4.55
N LEU A 90 -8.33 4.94 -5.83
CA LEU A 90 -8.79 5.91 -6.81
C LEU A 90 -10.20 6.45 -6.50
N PHE A 91 -11.08 5.61 -5.96
CA PHE A 91 -12.49 5.92 -5.70
C PHE A 91 -12.74 6.36 -4.25
N ASP A 92 -11.89 5.91 -3.33
CA ASP A 92 -11.99 6.21 -1.90
C ASP A 92 -10.98 7.27 -1.42
N SER A 93 -10.21 7.89 -2.33
CA SER A 93 -9.24 8.94 -2.00
C SER A 93 -9.89 10.07 -1.21
N ASN A 94 -9.38 10.31 -0.01
CA ASN A 94 -9.96 11.24 0.94
C ASN A 94 -8.92 11.95 1.81
N VAL A 95 -9.37 13.00 2.49
CA VAL A 95 -8.63 13.70 3.55
C VAL A 95 -9.46 13.63 4.83
N VAL A 96 -8.83 13.14 5.89
CA VAL A 96 -9.43 13.03 7.23
C VAL A 96 -8.60 13.87 8.20
N LEU A 97 -9.24 14.88 8.80
CA LEU A 97 -8.64 15.62 9.90
C LEU A 97 -8.60 14.71 11.13
N LEU A 98 -7.40 14.44 11.64
CA LEU A 98 -7.23 13.58 12.81
C LEU A 98 -7.30 14.38 14.11
N ASP A 99 -6.68 15.56 14.09
CA ASP A 99 -6.61 16.52 15.17
C ASP A 99 -6.25 17.90 14.61
N GLU A 100 -6.19 18.93 15.46
CA GLU A 100 -5.86 20.30 15.05
C GLU A 100 -4.45 20.44 14.46
N ALA A 101 -3.56 19.48 14.70
CA ALA A 101 -2.16 19.52 14.29
C ALA A 101 -1.84 18.65 13.08
N ARG A 102 -2.77 17.80 12.59
CA ARG A 102 -2.53 16.98 11.40
C ARG A 102 -3.80 16.44 10.74
N ALA A 103 -3.69 16.27 9.43
CA ALA A 103 -4.64 15.55 8.61
C ALA A 103 -3.95 14.39 7.91
N ARG A 104 -4.68 13.30 7.71
CA ARG A 104 -4.28 12.16 6.91
C ARG A 104 -4.89 12.28 5.52
N VAL A 105 -4.08 12.10 4.49
CA VAL A 105 -4.52 12.13 3.10
C VAL A 105 -4.27 10.76 2.49
N HIS A 106 -5.33 10.15 1.98
CA HIS A 106 -5.29 8.95 1.16
C HIS A 106 -5.21 9.38 -0.29
N LEU A 107 -4.09 9.12 -0.93
CA LEU A 107 -3.83 9.50 -2.32
C LEU A 107 -4.46 8.46 -3.28
N PRO A 108 -4.78 8.86 -4.53
CA PRO A 108 -5.46 8.00 -5.50
C PRO A 108 -4.65 6.77 -5.93
N ASP A 109 -3.36 6.72 -5.63
CA ASP A 109 -2.45 5.59 -5.89
C ASP A 109 -2.35 4.61 -4.71
N GLY A 110 -3.06 4.87 -3.60
CA GLY A 110 -3.04 4.05 -2.39
C GLY A 110 -2.05 4.50 -1.34
N SER A 111 -1.16 5.43 -1.69
CA SER A 111 -0.23 5.99 -0.71
C SER A 111 -0.97 6.84 0.33
N VAL A 112 -0.38 6.92 1.52
CA VAL A 112 -0.96 7.67 2.65
C VAL A 112 0.09 8.65 3.12
N ILE A 113 -0.28 9.92 3.13
CA ILE A 113 0.58 10.97 3.67
C ILE A 113 -0.11 11.67 4.84
N TYR A 114 0.71 12.30 5.67
CA TYR A 114 0.24 13.18 6.72
C TYR A 114 0.70 14.59 6.41
N ILE A 115 -0.23 15.54 6.51
CA ILE A 115 0.04 16.96 6.37
C ILE A 115 -0.14 17.66 7.70
N TYR A 116 0.68 18.69 7.95
CA TYR A 116 0.76 19.43 9.21
C TYR A 116 0.68 20.92 8.90
N PRO A 117 0.05 21.75 9.75
CA PRO A 117 -0.01 23.19 9.55
C PRO A 117 1.40 23.79 9.61
N GLU A 118 1.63 24.79 8.78
CA GLU A 118 2.86 25.59 8.79
C GLU A 118 2.76 26.70 9.86
N ASP A 119 3.80 26.86 10.67
CA ASP A 119 3.81 27.80 11.81
C ASP A 119 3.58 29.27 11.43
N ILE A 120 3.89 29.64 10.18
CA ILE A 120 3.96 31.05 9.73
C ILE A 120 2.69 31.48 8.97
N ASP A 121 2.04 30.56 8.27
CA ASP A 121 0.95 30.88 7.34
C ASP A 121 -0.30 30.06 7.66
N ALA A 122 -1.30 30.73 8.23
CA ALA A 122 -2.57 30.12 8.60
C ALA A 122 -3.29 29.63 7.33
N GLY A 123 -3.48 28.32 7.23
CA GLY A 123 -4.12 27.69 6.07
C GLY A 123 -3.15 26.97 5.13
N VAL A 124 -1.83 27.11 5.32
CA VAL A 124 -0.84 26.32 4.59
C VAL A 124 -0.42 25.11 5.41
N TRP A 125 -0.45 23.93 4.79
CA TRP A 125 -0.06 22.67 5.40
C TRP A 125 1.00 21.98 4.54
N LYS A 126 1.84 21.13 5.13
CA LYS A 126 2.91 20.41 4.41
C LYS A 126 3.04 18.97 4.84
N SER A 127 3.43 18.10 3.92
CA SER A 127 3.82 16.73 4.25
C SER A 127 5.12 16.69 5.07
N ARG A 128 5.42 15.56 5.72
CA ARG A 128 6.66 15.42 6.52
C ARG A 128 7.96 15.68 5.75
N ASN A 129 8.00 15.36 4.46
CA ASN A 129 9.13 15.62 3.58
C ASN A 129 9.07 16.99 2.88
N PHE A 130 8.04 17.80 3.14
CA PHE A 130 7.74 19.06 2.45
C PHE A 130 7.55 18.95 0.93
N ALA A 131 7.40 17.74 0.38
CA ALA A 131 7.16 17.52 -1.04
C ALA A 131 5.74 17.94 -1.46
N TRP A 132 4.77 17.74 -0.56
CA TRP A 132 3.39 18.16 -0.76
C TRP A 132 3.09 19.41 0.06
N LYS A 133 2.47 20.40 -0.60
CA LYS A 133 1.96 21.60 0.02
C LYS A 133 0.45 21.64 -0.15
N ALA A 134 -0.28 21.80 0.95
CA ALA A 134 -1.73 21.95 0.94
C ALA A 134 -2.12 23.39 1.27
N ASN A 135 -3.08 23.94 0.54
CA ASN A 135 -3.83 25.12 0.94
C ASN A 135 -5.19 24.66 1.45
N VAL A 136 -5.56 25.06 2.66
CA VAL A 136 -6.78 24.65 3.35
C VAL A 136 -7.68 25.87 3.52
N ASP A 137 -8.88 25.81 2.95
CA ASP A 137 -9.92 26.84 3.05
C ASP A 137 -11.29 26.19 3.32
N GLY A 138 -11.73 26.25 4.58
CA GLY A 138 -12.93 25.55 5.04
C GLY A 138 -12.86 24.04 4.74
N ASP A 139 -13.84 23.55 3.99
CA ASP A 139 -13.93 22.14 3.57
C ASP A 139 -13.12 21.82 2.30
N SER A 140 -12.41 22.80 1.73
CA SER A 140 -11.61 22.64 0.51
C SER A 140 -10.13 22.53 0.86
N ILE A 141 -9.47 21.49 0.31
CA ILE A 141 -8.05 21.27 0.47
C ILE A 141 -7.44 21.07 -0.92
N VAL A 142 -6.52 21.96 -1.30
CA VAL A 142 -5.77 21.84 -2.56
C VAL A 142 -4.36 21.42 -2.22
N LEU A 143 -4.04 20.17 -2.51
CA LEU A 143 -2.77 19.52 -2.21
C LEU A 143 -1.92 19.42 -3.48
N CYS A 144 -0.82 20.15 -3.56
CA CYS A 144 0.04 20.20 -4.73
C CYS A 144 1.44 19.64 -4.47
N ARG A 145 1.98 18.96 -5.48
CA ARG A 145 3.38 18.55 -5.60
C ARG A 145 3.81 18.76 -7.04
N ASP A 146 4.92 19.47 -7.22
CA ASP A 146 5.42 19.84 -8.55
C ASP A 146 4.32 20.55 -9.38
N ASN A 147 3.94 19.98 -10.52
CA ASN A 147 2.88 20.49 -11.40
C ASN A 147 1.55 19.74 -11.22
N VAL A 148 1.41 18.90 -10.20
CA VAL A 148 0.20 18.10 -9.95
C VAL A 148 -0.51 18.63 -8.71
N CYS A 149 -1.80 18.94 -8.84
CA CYS A 149 -2.64 19.40 -7.74
C CYS A 149 -3.88 18.52 -7.59
N LEU A 150 -4.11 18.06 -6.37
CA LEU A 150 -5.26 17.26 -5.96
C LEU A 150 -6.23 18.18 -5.20
N HIS A 151 -7.46 18.23 -5.65
CA HIS A 151 -8.50 19.07 -5.05
C HIS A 151 -9.47 18.19 -4.29
N TYR A 152 -9.48 18.34 -2.98
CA TYR A 152 -10.42 17.69 -2.09
C TYR A 152 -11.49 18.70 -1.65
N THR A 153 -12.75 18.26 -1.63
CA THR A 153 -13.88 19.06 -1.12
C THR A 153 -14.73 18.17 -0.23
N GLN A 154 -14.98 18.61 1.00
CA GLN A 154 -15.64 17.82 2.05
C GLN A 154 -14.92 16.49 2.26
N GLY A 155 -13.59 16.56 2.29
CA GLY A 155 -12.73 15.40 2.49
C GLY A 155 -12.65 14.43 1.31
N ARG A 156 -13.34 14.63 0.18
CA ARG A 156 -13.32 13.70 -0.97
C ARG A 156 -12.58 14.29 -2.16
N LEU A 157 -11.80 13.46 -2.87
CA LEU A 157 -11.13 13.88 -4.11
C LEU A 157 -12.17 14.26 -5.18
N ARG A 158 -12.10 15.48 -5.68
CA ARG A 158 -13.00 15.98 -6.74
C ARG A 158 -12.30 16.16 -8.07
N LYS A 159 -11.01 16.50 -8.04
CA LYS A 159 -10.25 16.85 -9.24
C LYS A 159 -8.77 16.59 -9.06
N ILE A 160 -8.12 16.17 -10.13
CA ILE A 160 -6.67 16.20 -10.31
C ILE A 160 -6.35 17.14 -11.47
N GLU A 161 -5.43 18.06 -11.26
CA GLU A 161 -4.89 18.94 -12.29
C GLU A 161 -3.41 18.63 -12.50
N SER A 162 -2.99 18.49 -13.76
CA SER A 162 -1.59 18.34 -14.15
C SER A 162 -1.33 19.10 -15.45
N GLY A 163 -0.76 20.30 -15.35
CA GLY A 163 -0.58 21.18 -16.52
C GLY A 163 -1.92 21.62 -17.10
N ASP A 164 -2.15 21.34 -18.38
CA ASP A 164 -3.41 21.66 -19.08
C ASP A 164 -4.47 20.54 -18.97
N GLU A 165 -4.11 19.38 -18.42
CA GLU A 165 -5.02 18.26 -18.22
C GLU A 165 -5.71 18.34 -16.85
N ALA A 166 -7.00 18.00 -16.85
CA ALA A 166 -7.82 17.93 -15.66
C ALA A 166 -8.69 16.68 -15.69
N ILE A 167 -8.66 15.94 -14.58
CA ILE A 167 -9.49 14.76 -14.36
C ILE A 167 -10.44 15.07 -13.21
N ASN A 168 -11.70 14.70 -13.36
CA ASN A 168 -12.78 15.03 -12.43
C ASN A 168 -13.46 13.74 -11.95
N TRP A 169 -13.88 13.77 -10.69
CA TRP A 169 -14.65 12.73 -10.04
C TRP A 169 -16.08 13.21 -9.86
N GLU A 170 -17.02 12.54 -10.50
CA GLU A 170 -18.44 12.84 -10.42
C GLU A 170 -19.11 11.83 -9.48
N PHE A 171 -19.88 12.35 -8.52
CA PHE A 171 -20.43 11.58 -7.41
C PHE A 171 -21.95 11.48 -7.52
N THR A 172 -22.46 10.29 -7.23
CA THR A 172 -23.87 10.06 -6.90
C THR A 172 -24.06 10.08 -5.38
N ARG A 173 -25.27 9.70 -4.91
CA ARG A 173 -25.50 9.42 -3.49
C ARG A 173 -24.61 8.28 -2.99
N ASP A 174 -24.29 7.35 -3.87
CA ASP A 174 -23.71 6.05 -3.53
C ASP A 174 -22.18 6.09 -3.61
N GLY A 175 -21.59 6.85 -4.53
CA GLY A 175 -20.14 6.96 -4.60
C GLY A 175 -19.67 7.74 -5.81
N VAL A 176 -18.41 7.58 -6.18
CA VAL A 176 -17.89 8.09 -7.46
C VAL A 176 -18.43 7.20 -8.56
N GLU A 177 -19.32 7.73 -9.40
CA GLU A 177 -19.90 7.00 -10.55
C GLU A 177 -19.04 7.14 -11.79
N LEU A 178 -18.39 8.30 -11.97
CA LEU A 178 -17.70 8.62 -13.21
C LEU A 178 -16.39 9.34 -12.91
N VAL A 179 -15.33 8.89 -13.59
CA VAL A 179 -14.04 9.58 -13.65
C VAL A 179 -13.83 10.04 -15.09
N SER A 180 -13.72 11.34 -15.31
CA SER A 180 -13.73 11.96 -16.63
C SER A 180 -12.60 12.97 -16.80
N SER A 181 -12.13 13.15 -18.03
CA SER A 181 -11.22 14.24 -18.40
C SER A 181 -11.84 15.13 -19.48
N VAL A 182 -11.12 16.18 -19.89
CA VAL A 182 -11.51 17.00 -21.05
C VAL A 182 -11.64 16.19 -22.35
N ARG A 183 -11.01 15.00 -22.41
CA ARG A 183 -11.06 14.08 -23.56
C ARG A 183 -12.25 13.14 -23.53
N GLY A 184 -13.00 13.10 -22.42
CA GLY A 184 -14.19 12.26 -22.25
C GLY A 184 -14.12 11.38 -20.99
N CYS A 185 -14.99 10.37 -20.96
CA CYS A 185 -15.09 9.42 -19.86
C CYS A 185 -13.88 8.47 -19.83
N LEU A 186 -13.26 8.31 -18.65
CA LEU A 186 -12.15 7.37 -18.44
C LEU A 186 -12.64 6.08 -17.80
N LEU A 187 -13.38 6.18 -16.70
CA LEU A 187 -13.89 5.05 -15.92
C LEU A 187 -15.35 5.29 -15.50
N LYS A 188 -16.15 4.22 -15.46
CA LYS A 188 -17.50 4.25 -14.88
C LYS A 188 -17.63 3.17 -13.84
N ALA A 189 -18.12 3.53 -12.66
CA ALA A 189 -18.47 2.58 -11.62
C ALA A 189 -19.98 2.46 -11.47
N LYS A 190 -20.46 1.24 -11.29
CA LYS A 190 -21.85 0.96 -10.89
C LYS A 190 -21.86 0.40 -9.48
N PHE A 191 -22.86 0.78 -8.71
CA PHE A 191 -23.01 0.36 -7.32
C PHE A 191 -24.22 -0.55 -7.16
N ALA A 192 -24.19 -1.44 -6.16
CA ALA A 192 -25.35 -2.24 -5.82
C ALA A 192 -26.42 -1.38 -5.15
N ASP A 193 -27.67 -1.54 -5.60
CA ASP A 193 -28.86 -1.07 -4.90
C ASP A 193 -29.01 -1.87 -3.60
N SER A 194 -28.46 -1.39 -2.50
CA SER A 194 -28.68 -2.01 -1.19
C SER A 194 -28.90 -0.96 -0.10
N ASP A 195 -29.83 -1.26 0.80
CA ASP A 195 -30.13 -0.44 1.97
C ASP A 195 -28.93 -0.47 2.95
N GLY A 196 -27.99 0.46 2.78
CA GLY A 196 -27.04 0.83 3.83
C GLY A 196 -25.58 1.04 3.43
N ALA A 197 -25.08 0.38 2.39
CA ALA A 197 -23.71 0.57 1.89
C ALA A 197 -23.66 0.52 0.37
N ALA A 198 -23.17 1.61 -0.23
CA ALA A 198 -22.96 1.70 -1.65
C ALA A 198 -21.68 0.97 -2.05
N LEU A 199 -21.82 -0.32 -2.35
CA LEU A 199 -20.72 -1.18 -2.77
C LEU A 199 -20.60 -1.22 -4.29
N MET A 200 -19.42 -0.96 -4.82
CA MET A 200 -19.14 -0.97 -6.26
C MET A 200 -19.29 -2.40 -6.80
N ARG A 201 -20.11 -2.61 -7.81
CA ARG A 201 -20.33 -3.93 -8.45
C ARG A 201 -19.58 -4.08 -9.76
N GLU A 202 -19.42 -3.00 -10.49
CA GLU A 202 -18.77 -3.01 -11.79
C GLU A 202 -17.89 -1.77 -11.92
N LEU A 203 -16.74 -1.94 -12.55
CA LEU A 203 -15.89 -0.88 -13.05
C LEU A 203 -15.65 -1.11 -14.54
N GLU A 204 -16.14 -0.19 -15.37
CA GLU A 204 -15.98 -0.22 -16.83
C GLU A 204 -14.90 0.78 -17.25
N VAL A 205 -13.92 0.30 -18.02
CA VAL A 205 -12.90 1.16 -18.64
C VAL A 205 -13.46 1.72 -19.94
N SER A 206 -13.59 3.04 -20.03
CA SER A 206 -14.26 3.72 -21.15
C SER A 206 -13.30 4.27 -22.22
N SER A 207 -11.99 4.23 -22.00
CA SER A 207 -11.01 4.83 -22.91
C SER A 207 -9.69 4.07 -22.95
N GLY A 208 -8.88 4.33 -23.97
CA GLY A 208 -7.56 3.72 -24.14
C GLY A 208 -7.60 2.30 -24.72
N PRO A 209 -6.46 1.58 -24.68
CA PRO A 209 -6.32 0.22 -25.21
C PRO A 209 -7.26 -0.81 -24.56
N TRP A 210 -7.74 -0.55 -23.36
CA TRP A 210 -8.62 -1.42 -22.56
C TRP A 210 -10.07 -0.95 -22.57
N ALA A 211 -10.46 -0.08 -23.50
CA ALA A 211 -11.84 0.40 -23.59
C ALA A 211 -12.81 -0.78 -23.82
N GLY A 212 -13.81 -0.89 -22.95
CA GLY A 212 -14.80 -1.97 -22.93
C GLY A 212 -14.48 -3.10 -21.95
N GLU A 213 -13.30 -3.11 -21.32
CA GLU A 213 -13.02 -4.04 -20.22
C GLU A 213 -13.91 -3.71 -19.01
N VAL A 214 -14.45 -4.77 -18.40
CA VAL A 214 -15.31 -4.67 -17.21
C VAL A 214 -14.70 -5.53 -16.11
N VAL A 215 -14.51 -4.92 -14.95
CA VAL A 215 -14.13 -5.60 -13.71
C VAL A 215 -15.37 -5.70 -12.82
N GLU A 216 -15.72 -6.92 -12.43
CA GLU A 216 -16.86 -7.22 -11.58
C GLU A 216 -16.41 -7.50 -10.15
N PHE A 217 -17.14 -6.96 -9.19
CA PHE A 217 -16.90 -7.13 -7.75
C PHE A 217 -18.11 -7.82 -7.11
N SER A 218 -17.83 -8.91 -6.41
CA SER A 218 -18.82 -9.63 -5.61
C SER A 218 -18.47 -9.58 -4.12
N TYR A 219 -19.52 -9.67 -3.32
CA TYR A 219 -19.46 -9.48 -1.88
C TYR A 219 -20.12 -10.66 -1.17
N SER A 220 -19.59 -11.00 -0.01
CA SER A 220 -20.14 -11.99 0.89
C SER A 220 -20.24 -11.43 2.31
N ASP A 221 -21.13 -12.00 3.11
CA ASP A 221 -21.25 -11.68 4.53
C ASP A 221 -20.02 -12.22 5.28
N ARG A 222 -19.21 -11.31 5.79
CA ARG A 222 -18.04 -11.60 6.61
C ARG A 222 -18.40 -11.52 8.09
N PRO A 223 -18.06 -12.53 8.91
CA PRO A 223 -18.11 -12.38 10.35
C PRO A 223 -17.05 -11.39 10.83
N VAL A 224 -17.49 -10.38 11.58
CA VAL A 224 -16.62 -9.59 12.45
C VAL A 224 -16.58 -10.31 13.79
N PHE A 225 -15.39 -10.61 14.28
CA PHE A 225 -15.23 -11.25 15.56
C PHE A 225 -14.87 -10.23 16.64
N ALA A 226 -15.42 -10.43 17.83
CA ALA A 226 -15.06 -9.70 19.04
C ALA A 226 -14.56 -10.69 20.10
N GLU A 227 -13.64 -10.26 20.95
CA GLU A 227 -13.16 -11.09 22.05
C GLU A 227 -14.01 -10.87 23.31
N VAL A 228 -14.60 -11.95 23.84
CA VAL A 228 -15.34 -11.94 25.11
C VAL A 228 -14.81 -13.05 26.01
N ASN A 229 -14.25 -12.68 27.16
CA ASN A 229 -13.62 -13.59 28.11
C ASN A 229 -12.53 -14.48 27.48
N GLY A 230 -11.72 -13.95 26.55
CA GLY A 230 -10.68 -14.72 25.86
C GLY A 230 -11.20 -15.65 24.76
N HIS A 231 -12.50 -15.58 24.43
CA HIS A 231 -13.10 -16.37 23.36
C HIS A 231 -13.57 -15.47 22.22
N PRO A 232 -13.24 -15.78 20.96
CA PRO A 232 -13.76 -15.07 19.82
C PRO A 232 -15.25 -15.40 19.63
N ILE A 233 -16.09 -14.37 19.54
CA ILE A 233 -17.52 -14.48 19.21
C ILE A 233 -17.79 -13.65 17.96
N ILE A 234 -18.71 -14.10 17.10
CA ILE A 234 -19.17 -13.28 15.98
C ILE A 234 -20.02 -12.15 16.55
N SER A 235 -19.56 -10.91 16.40
CA SER A 235 -20.30 -9.71 16.85
C SER A 235 -21.34 -9.29 15.82
N GLU A 236 -21.01 -9.38 14.53
CA GLU A 236 -21.88 -9.00 13.42
C GLU A 236 -21.42 -9.64 12.10
N LEU A 237 -22.29 -9.57 11.10
CA LEU A 237 -21.98 -9.89 9.71
C LEU A 237 -21.95 -8.60 8.91
N VAL A 238 -20.85 -8.38 8.18
CA VAL A 238 -20.65 -7.18 7.35
C VAL A 238 -20.32 -7.58 5.92
N SER A 239 -20.83 -6.82 4.95
CA SER A 239 -20.47 -7.02 3.55
C SER A 239 -18.99 -6.71 3.31
N SER A 240 -18.26 -7.68 2.77
CA SER A 240 -16.84 -7.56 2.43
C SER A 240 -16.60 -8.10 1.03
N LEU A 241 -15.62 -7.53 0.33
CA LEU A 241 -15.20 -8.02 -0.98
C LEU A 241 -14.81 -9.50 -0.90
N SER A 242 -15.38 -10.32 -1.78
CA SER A 242 -15.18 -11.77 -1.81
C SER A 242 -14.66 -12.27 -3.15
N LEU A 243 -14.91 -11.55 -4.24
CA LEU A 243 -14.44 -11.92 -5.56
C LEU A 243 -14.27 -10.68 -6.44
N ILE A 244 -13.20 -10.69 -7.24
CA ILE A 244 -12.94 -9.76 -8.34
C ILE A 244 -12.78 -10.60 -9.60
N GLY A 245 -13.56 -10.30 -10.64
CA GLY A 245 -13.47 -10.96 -11.95
C GLY A 245 -13.27 -9.95 -13.07
N ASP A 246 -12.59 -10.34 -14.14
CA ASP A 246 -12.46 -9.52 -15.35
C ASP A 246 -13.10 -10.18 -16.59
N SER A 247 -13.25 -9.41 -17.67
CA SER A 247 -13.77 -9.88 -18.96
C SER A 247 -12.93 -10.97 -19.63
N SER A 248 -11.68 -11.14 -19.21
CA SER A 248 -10.78 -12.19 -19.69
C SER A 248 -10.99 -13.53 -18.96
N GLY A 249 -11.82 -13.55 -17.92
CA GLY A 249 -12.09 -14.73 -17.10
C GLY A 249 -11.04 -14.98 -16.01
N ASN A 250 -10.23 -13.98 -15.68
CA ASN A 250 -9.37 -14.04 -14.50
C ASN A 250 -10.19 -13.72 -13.26
N ILE A 251 -9.92 -14.45 -12.18
CA ILE A 251 -10.67 -14.36 -10.93
C ILE A 251 -9.69 -14.27 -9.76
N VAL A 252 -9.95 -13.33 -8.86
CA VAL A 252 -9.35 -13.26 -7.54
C VAL A 252 -10.45 -13.48 -6.51
N GLN A 253 -10.42 -14.62 -5.82
CA GLN A 253 -11.37 -14.96 -4.77
C GLN A 253 -10.73 -14.76 -3.39
N LEU A 254 -11.48 -14.13 -2.48
CA LEU A 254 -11.08 -13.81 -1.11
C LEU A 254 -12.00 -14.56 -0.15
N GLU A 255 -11.43 -15.49 0.61
CA GLU A 255 -12.15 -16.27 1.61
C GLU A 255 -11.62 -15.95 3.00
N ILE A 256 -12.46 -15.33 3.83
CA ILE A 256 -12.12 -15.01 5.22
C ILE A 256 -12.77 -16.02 6.14
N SER A 257 -12.00 -16.58 7.05
CA SER A 257 -12.47 -17.57 8.02
C SER A 257 -11.67 -17.52 9.31
N GLN A 258 -12.12 -18.26 10.32
CA GLN A 258 -11.34 -18.51 11.53
C GLN A 258 -10.62 -19.85 11.39
N SER A 259 -9.35 -19.86 11.75
CA SER A 259 -8.55 -21.08 11.77
C SER A 259 -8.63 -21.80 13.12
N GLU A 260 -8.19 -23.07 13.16
CA GLU A 260 -8.28 -23.91 14.37
C GLU A 260 -7.50 -23.37 15.57
N ASP A 261 -6.45 -22.56 15.33
CA ASP A 261 -5.62 -21.95 16.38
C ASP A 261 -6.23 -20.66 16.95
N GLY A 262 -7.44 -20.28 16.51
CA GLY A 262 -8.18 -19.10 16.96
C GLY A 262 -7.85 -17.82 16.20
N THR A 263 -6.87 -17.84 15.27
CA THR A 263 -6.53 -16.69 14.43
C THR A 263 -7.52 -16.52 13.27
N GLU A 264 -7.74 -15.28 12.83
CA GLU A 264 -8.41 -15.02 11.55
C GLU A 264 -7.46 -15.34 10.39
N GLN A 265 -8.02 -15.83 9.29
CA GLN A 265 -7.27 -16.10 8.07
C GLN A 265 -7.97 -15.52 6.84
N LEU A 266 -7.16 -15.03 5.90
CA LEU A 266 -7.56 -14.71 4.53
C LEU A 266 -6.90 -15.73 3.62
N ARG A 267 -7.69 -16.43 2.84
CA ARG A 267 -7.23 -17.26 1.73
C ARG A 267 -7.56 -16.52 0.43
N CYS A 268 -6.52 -16.21 -0.34
CA CYS A 268 -6.64 -15.59 -1.66
C CYS A 268 -6.34 -16.64 -2.72
N ILE A 269 -7.29 -16.87 -3.62
CA ILE A 269 -7.19 -17.83 -4.72
C ILE A 269 -7.21 -17.02 -6.01
N ASN A 270 -6.16 -17.14 -6.82
CA ASN A 270 -6.10 -16.55 -8.14
C ASN A 270 -6.32 -17.65 -9.17
N GLU A 271 -7.35 -17.51 -9.98
CA GLU A 271 -7.63 -18.38 -11.11
C GLU A 271 -7.45 -17.59 -12.41
N TRP A 272 -6.56 -18.07 -13.27
CA TRP A 272 -6.26 -17.39 -14.53
C TRP A 272 -6.82 -18.21 -15.68
N ALA A 273 -7.35 -17.55 -16.70
CA ALA A 273 -7.94 -18.21 -17.87
C ALA A 273 -6.98 -19.20 -18.57
N HIS A 274 -5.67 -19.03 -18.39
CA HIS A 274 -4.62 -19.88 -18.96
C HIS A 274 -4.05 -20.94 -17.99
N GLY A 275 -4.65 -21.14 -16.81
CA GLY A 275 -4.36 -22.26 -15.92
C GLY A 275 -3.22 -22.07 -14.92
N ASN A 276 -2.73 -20.84 -14.71
CA ASN A 276 -1.69 -20.53 -13.73
C ASN A 276 -2.25 -20.25 -12.33
N ASN A 277 -3.08 -21.16 -11.80
CA ASN A 277 -3.78 -20.91 -10.55
C ASN A 277 -2.80 -20.87 -9.37
N SER A 278 -3.02 -19.95 -8.43
CA SER A 278 -2.21 -19.81 -7.24
C SER A 278 -3.10 -19.60 -6.02
N GLU A 279 -2.60 -20.02 -4.86
CA GLU A 279 -3.27 -19.84 -3.58
C GLU A 279 -2.26 -19.34 -2.56
N GLN A 280 -2.68 -18.36 -1.77
CA GLN A 280 -1.90 -17.85 -0.64
C GLN A 280 -2.82 -17.63 0.56
N VAL A 281 -2.30 -17.91 1.75
CA VAL A 281 -3.05 -17.80 3.01
C VAL A 281 -2.26 -16.93 3.98
N TRP A 282 -2.94 -15.95 4.56
CA TRP A 282 -2.44 -15.09 5.62
C TRP A 282 -3.25 -15.32 6.87
N HIS A 283 -2.60 -15.22 8.03
CA HIS A 283 -3.27 -15.27 9.32
C HIS A 283 -2.85 -14.08 10.16
N TRP A 284 -3.80 -13.51 10.89
CA TRP A 284 -3.56 -12.39 11.80
C TRP A 284 -4.22 -12.63 13.15
N ASP A 285 -3.68 -11.94 14.15
CA ASP A 285 -4.25 -11.87 15.48
C ASP A 285 -5.55 -11.04 15.44
N LEU A 286 -6.62 -11.60 16.01
CA LEU A 286 -7.94 -10.97 15.98
C LEU A 286 -7.97 -9.65 16.76
N ALA A 287 -7.37 -9.62 17.95
CA ALA A 287 -7.47 -8.49 18.87
C ALA A 287 -6.68 -7.27 18.38
N SER A 288 -5.50 -7.51 17.80
CA SER A 288 -4.59 -6.46 17.37
C SER A 288 -4.59 -6.19 15.87
N GLY A 289 -5.15 -7.09 15.06
CA GLY A 289 -5.07 -7.05 13.59
C GLY A 289 -3.68 -7.35 13.05
N LYS A 290 -2.72 -7.76 13.90
CA LYS A 290 -1.32 -7.97 13.48
C LYS A 290 -1.16 -9.24 12.68
N LEU A 291 -0.47 -9.14 11.54
CA LEU A 291 -0.10 -10.29 10.72
C LEU A 291 0.80 -11.23 11.53
N LEU A 292 0.51 -12.52 11.48
CA LEU A 292 1.25 -13.58 12.19
C LEU A 292 2.02 -14.47 11.21
N LYS A 293 1.42 -14.81 10.06
CA LYS A 293 2.04 -15.66 9.02
C LYS A 293 1.43 -15.39 7.65
N ASP A 294 2.23 -15.53 6.59
CA ASP A 294 1.84 -15.30 5.18
C ASP A 294 2.06 -16.54 4.27
N GLY A 295 2.18 -17.71 4.90
CA GLY A 295 2.49 -18.99 4.25
C GLY A 295 3.99 -19.26 4.03
N LEU A 296 4.83 -18.22 3.97
CA LEU A 296 6.27 -18.33 3.75
C LEU A 296 7.09 -17.99 5.00
N SER A 297 6.52 -17.15 5.86
CA SER A 297 7.21 -16.53 6.97
C SER A 297 6.29 -16.32 8.17
N VAL A 298 6.92 -16.07 9.32
CA VAL A 298 6.25 -15.72 10.58
C VAL A 298 6.64 -14.29 10.95
N TYR A 299 5.69 -13.55 11.50
CA TYR A 299 5.84 -12.15 11.89
C TYR A 299 5.85 -12.00 13.40
N LYS A 300 6.65 -11.07 13.92
CA LYS A 300 6.79 -10.79 15.35
C LYS A 300 7.04 -9.32 15.63
N ASP A 301 6.47 -8.82 16.72
CA ASP A 301 6.88 -7.54 17.29
C ASP A 301 8.35 -7.59 17.69
N ALA A 302 9.06 -6.49 17.44
CA ALA A 302 10.48 -6.37 17.69
C ALA A 302 10.83 -5.00 18.26
N HIS A 303 11.95 -4.92 18.96
CA HIS A 303 12.50 -3.68 19.50
C HIS A 303 14.02 -3.73 19.38
N LEU A 304 14.66 -2.60 19.08
CA LEU A 304 16.12 -2.55 19.12
C LEU A 304 16.59 -2.59 20.57
N THR A 305 17.49 -3.53 20.89
CA THR A 305 18.06 -3.63 22.24
C THR A 305 18.77 -2.34 22.67
N ALA A 306 19.36 -1.61 21.71
CA ALA A 306 20.05 -0.35 21.95
C ALA A 306 19.11 0.87 22.07
N ASP A 307 17.82 0.72 21.73
CA ASP A 307 16.82 1.78 21.75
C ASP A 307 15.45 1.22 22.17
N PRO A 308 15.13 1.22 23.47
CA PRO A 308 13.88 0.68 23.99
C PRO A 308 12.62 1.40 23.46
N ASP A 309 12.76 2.64 22.99
CA ASP A 309 11.64 3.43 22.44
C ASP A 309 11.43 3.14 20.95
N SER A 310 12.29 2.31 20.33
CA SER A 310 12.07 1.84 18.97
C SER A 310 11.02 0.74 18.94
N GLU A 311 10.02 0.92 18.11
CA GLU A 311 9.06 -0.13 17.75
C GLU A 311 9.54 -0.81 16.47
N GLY A 312 9.13 -2.06 16.27
CA GLY A 312 9.62 -2.86 15.15
C GLY A 312 8.72 -4.03 14.81
N ILE A 313 8.86 -4.50 13.58
CA ILE A 313 8.23 -5.71 13.05
C ILE A 313 9.30 -6.55 12.35
N GLU A 314 9.36 -7.82 12.71
CA GLU A 314 10.27 -8.82 12.14
C GLU A 314 9.48 -9.83 11.32
N ARG A 315 10.01 -10.18 10.15
CA ARG A 315 9.55 -11.24 9.26
C ARG A 315 10.65 -12.29 9.17
N ILE A 316 10.36 -13.51 9.63
CA ILE A 316 11.32 -14.60 9.72
C ILE A 316 10.91 -15.73 8.78
N PHE A 317 11.82 -16.13 7.90
CA PHE A 317 11.58 -17.21 6.94
C PHE A 317 11.98 -18.57 7.50
N ALA A 318 11.44 -19.63 6.90
CA ALA A 318 11.73 -21.01 7.32
C ALA A 318 13.22 -21.40 7.19
N ASP A 319 13.98 -20.74 6.31
CA ASP A 319 15.40 -20.99 6.10
C ASP A 319 16.33 -20.21 7.05
N GLY A 320 15.74 -19.44 7.98
CA GLY A 320 16.46 -18.64 8.96
C GLY A 320 16.85 -17.24 8.48
N SER A 321 16.59 -16.89 7.21
CA SER A 321 16.68 -15.49 6.78
C SER A 321 15.60 -14.63 7.44
N MET A 322 15.82 -13.31 7.47
CA MET A 322 14.94 -12.38 8.18
C MET A 322 14.96 -10.99 7.52
N GLN A 323 13.82 -10.31 7.56
CA GLN A 323 13.68 -8.87 7.33
C GLN A 323 13.08 -8.22 8.57
N ALA A 324 13.58 -7.06 8.96
CA ALA A 324 13.12 -6.35 10.14
C ALA A 324 13.06 -4.85 9.91
N TYR A 325 11.94 -4.22 10.23
CA TYR A 325 11.78 -2.77 10.14
C TYR A 325 11.55 -2.19 11.52
N TYR A 326 12.44 -1.30 11.94
CA TYR A 326 12.37 -0.57 13.20
C TYR A 326 12.16 0.91 12.94
N TRP A 327 11.42 1.59 13.80
CA TRP A 327 11.24 3.03 13.69
C TRP A 327 11.12 3.69 15.07
N ASN A 328 11.55 4.95 15.11
CA ASN A 328 11.27 5.88 16.19
C ASN A 328 11.05 7.27 15.58
N ARG A 329 11.09 8.33 16.41
CA ARG A 329 10.91 9.71 15.95
C ARG A 329 12.03 10.19 15.01
N ASP A 330 13.25 9.69 15.16
CA ASP A 330 14.44 10.26 14.54
C ASP A 330 14.99 9.40 13.39
N THR A 331 14.70 8.11 13.40
CA THR A 331 15.30 7.11 12.53
C THR A 331 14.32 6.01 12.18
N CYS A 332 14.43 5.54 10.93
CA CYS A 332 13.87 4.26 10.50
C CYS A 332 15.02 3.35 10.09
N LEU A 333 14.98 2.08 10.44
CA LEU A 333 16.02 1.10 10.15
C LEU A 333 15.37 -0.13 9.52
N LEU A 334 15.76 -0.45 8.29
CA LEU A 334 15.51 -1.75 7.69
C LEU A 334 16.76 -2.61 7.87
N THR A 335 16.58 -3.82 8.39
CA THR A 335 17.62 -4.84 8.53
C THR A 335 17.23 -6.08 7.76
N GLU A 336 18.15 -6.64 6.99
CA GLU A 336 17.96 -7.88 6.23
C GLU A 336 19.10 -8.84 6.54
N ALA A 337 18.78 -9.99 7.13
CA ALA A 337 19.72 -11.07 7.39
C ALA A 337 19.49 -12.20 6.38
N HIS A 338 20.51 -12.47 5.58
CA HIS A 338 20.48 -13.48 4.53
C HIS A 338 21.04 -14.81 5.04
N ARG A 339 20.65 -15.89 4.37
CA ARG A 339 21.04 -17.27 4.72
C ARG A 339 22.56 -17.51 4.65
N ASP A 340 23.26 -16.77 3.81
CA ASP A 340 24.73 -16.85 3.67
C ASP A 340 25.49 -16.15 4.82
N GLY A 341 24.78 -15.58 5.81
CA GLY A 341 25.36 -14.82 6.91
C GLY A 341 25.65 -13.37 6.57
N THR A 342 25.22 -12.89 5.39
CA THR A 342 25.23 -11.47 5.04
C THR A 342 24.13 -10.74 5.81
N LEU A 343 24.47 -9.59 6.38
CA LEU A 343 23.55 -8.68 7.06
C LEU A 343 23.63 -7.31 6.41
N THR A 344 22.49 -6.85 5.91
CA THR A 344 22.31 -5.53 5.29
C THR A 344 21.50 -4.64 6.23
N GLN A 345 21.94 -3.41 6.44
CA GLN A 345 21.25 -2.41 7.23
C GLN A 345 21.11 -1.11 6.45
N LYS A 346 19.87 -0.65 6.27
CA LYS A 346 19.51 0.64 5.66
C LYS A 346 18.90 1.53 6.72
N VAL A 347 19.57 2.64 7.04
CA VAL A 347 19.06 3.65 7.97
C VAL A 347 18.52 4.83 7.17
N PHE A 348 17.33 5.28 7.51
CA PHE A 348 16.65 6.42 6.92
C PHE A 348 16.44 7.53 7.94
N VAL A 349 16.33 8.76 7.47
CA VAL A 349 16.01 9.92 8.31
C VAL A 349 14.53 9.86 8.73
N GLY A 350 14.25 9.76 10.02
CA GLY A 350 12.87 9.76 10.56
C GLY A 350 12.35 11.15 10.92
N THR A 351 13.25 12.13 11.08
CA THR A 351 12.88 13.51 11.41
C THR A 351 12.19 14.22 10.25
N VAL A 352 11.18 15.04 10.56
CA VAL A 352 10.47 15.91 9.61
C VAL A 352 11.44 16.88 8.92
N GLY A 353 11.26 17.08 7.62
CA GLY A 353 12.06 17.97 6.76
C GLY A 353 12.32 17.35 5.38
N LYS A 354 12.96 18.09 4.47
CA LYS A 354 13.22 17.66 3.07
C LYS A 354 14.10 16.41 2.91
N SER A 355 14.68 15.92 4.00
CA SER A 355 15.43 14.66 4.06
C SER A 355 14.63 13.50 4.64
N TYR A 356 13.40 13.70 5.11
CA TYR A 356 12.56 12.64 5.67
C TYR A 356 12.48 11.44 4.72
N MET A 357 12.66 10.24 5.27
CA MET A 357 12.75 8.96 4.56
C MET A 357 13.87 8.81 3.52
N LYS A 358 14.76 9.80 3.35
CA LYS A 358 15.98 9.61 2.56
C LYS A 358 16.98 8.73 3.31
N MET A 359 17.69 7.88 2.57
CA MET A 359 18.65 6.94 3.14
C MET A 359 19.87 7.66 3.72
N ARG A 360 20.03 7.61 5.04
CA ARG A 360 21.16 8.18 5.78
C ARG A 360 22.41 7.30 5.70
N SER A 361 22.24 5.97 5.78
CA SER A 361 23.36 5.03 5.65
C SER A 361 22.93 3.66 5.16
N PHE A 362 23.87 2.99 4.51
CA PHE A 362 23.79 1.59 4.11
C PHE A 362 25.02 0.88 4.65
N GLU A 363 24.84 -0.22 5.37
CA GLU A 363 25.93 -1.05 5.87
C GLU A 363 25.68 -2.51 5.45
N GLU A 364 26.67 -3.14 4.83
CA GLU A 364 26.67 -4.56 4.50
C GLU A 364 27.83 -5.22 5.25
N THR A 365 27.49 -6.24 6.02
CA THR A 365 28.44 -7.03 6.81
C THR A 365 28.25 -8.51 6.47
N MET A 366 29.30 -9.31 6.59
CA MET A 366 29.19 -10.76 6.42
C MET A 366 29.89 -11.46 7.58
N LEU A 367 29.27 -12.53 8.09
CA LEU A 367 29.90 -13.44 9.03
C LEU A 367 30.93 -14.33 8.31
N VAL A 368 32.20 -14.20 8.69
CA VAL A 368 33.30 -15.06 8.26
C VAL A 368 33.80 -15.83 9.48
N GLY A 369 33.28 -17.05 9.66
CA GLY A 369 33.48 -17.82 10.89
C GLY A 369 32.74 -17.17 12.07
N GLU A 370 33.46 -16.84 13.14
CA GLU A 370 32.91 -16.14 14.33
C GLU A 370 33.06 -14.61 14.25
N ARG A 371 33.62 -14.07 13.16
CA ARG A 371 33.89 -12.64 13.01
C ARG A 371 32.95 -12.01 12.00
N SER A 372 32.46 -10.82 12.31
CA SER A 372 31.75 -9.96 11.36
C SER A 372 32.76 -9.12 10.60
N GLU A 373 32.76 -9.22 9.27
CA GLU A 373 33.55 -8.38 8.38
C GLU A 373 32.64 -7.36 7.69
N MET A 374 33.02 -6.08 7.73
CA MET A 374 32.31 -5.03 6.99
C MET A 374 32.74 -5.10 5.52
N ARG A 375 31.78 -5.30 4.62
CA ARG A 375 32.02 -5.37 3.17
C ARG A 375 31.80 -4.04 2.48
N ARG A 376 30.83 -3.28 3.00
CA ARG A 376 30.46 -2.01 2.39
C ARG A 376 29.79 -1.13 3.43
N LYS A 377 30.17 0.14 3.43
CA LYS A 377 29.52 1.17 4.24
C LYS A 377 29.38 2.44 3.43
N ILE A 378 28.15 2.89 3.23
CA ILE A 378 27.84 4.15 2.57
C ILE A 378 27.12 5.05 3.56
N ARG A 379 27.56 6.31 3.63
CA ARG A 379 26.88 7.37 4.39
C ARG A 379 26.55 8.54 3.49
N TYR A 380 25.33 9.03 3.63
CA TYR A 380 24.81 10.19 2.92
C TYR A 380 24.65 11.35 3.89
N TYR A 381 25.03 12.54 3.42
CA TYR A 381 24.83 13.80 4.12
C TYR A 381 24.01 14.70 3.22
N TYR A 382 22.97 15.30 3.79
CA TYR A 382 22.02 16.13 3.07
C TYR A 382 22.15 17.59 3.51
N ASP A 383 21.88 18.53 2.60
CA ASP A 383 21.67 19.93 2.96
C ASP A 383 20.25 20.15 3.52
N THR A 384 19.94 21.40 3.87
CA THR A 384 18.60 21.79 4.35
C THR A 384 17.51 21.61 3.27
N GLU A 385 17.92 21.55 2.01
CA GLU A 385 17.05 21.35 0.85
C GLU A 385 16.86 19.85 0.55
N GLY A 386 17.52 18.96 1.28
CA GLY A 386 17.48 17.51 1.09
C GLY A 386 18.35 17.02 -0.07
N ASN A 387 19.21 17.85 -0.65
CA ASN A 387 20.15 17.43 -1.69
C ASN A 387 21.36 16.73 -1.06
N VAL A 388 21.94 15.75 -1.77
CA VAL A 388 23.14 15.05 -1.29
C VAL A 388 24.35 16.00 -1.34
N LEU A 389 24.81 16.44 -0.17
CA LEU A 389 26.05 17.20 -0.02
C LEU A 389 27.28 16.32 -0.18
N ARG A 390 27.21 15.11 0.37
CA ARG A 390 28.35 14.19 0.41
C ARG A 390 27.87 12.75 0.48
N LYS A 391 28.53 11.90 -0.31
CA LYS A 391 28.48 10.45 -0.21
C LYS A 391 29.85 9.96 0.23
N VAL A 392 29.93 9.23 1.34
CA VAL A 392 31.17 8.60 1.82
C VAL A 392 31.00 7.09 1.68
N GLN A 393 31.87 6.47 0.90
CA GLN A 393 31.93 5.02 0.76
C GLN A 393 33.21 4.50 1.41
N GLN A 394 33.07 3.47 2.22
CA GLN A 394 34.15 2.68 2.79
C GLN A 394 33.91 1.24 2.37
N ASP A 395 34.93 0.65 1.75
CA ASP A 395 34.96 -0.75 1.34
C ASP A 395 35.83 -1.55 2.31
#